data_AF-K2DDY1-F1
#
_entry.id   AF-K2DDY1-F1
#
_cell.length_a   1.000
_cell.length_b   1.000
_cell.length_c   1.000
_cell.angle_alpha   90.00
_cell.angle_beta   90.00
_cell.angle_gamma   90.00
#
_symmetry.space_group_name_H-M   'P 1'
#
loop_
_entity.id
_entity.type
_entity.pdbx_description
1 polymer ?
#
loop_
_entity_poly.entity_id
_entity_poly.type
_entity_poly.pdbx_seq_one_letter_code
_entity_poly.pdbx_strand_id
1 'polypeptide(L)' 'MNPIVHFELPAKDKERSKKFYSEVFGWKLEDYPEMNYTMV' A
#
# COMPACT_ATOMS: atom_id res chain seq x y z
N MET A 1 23.20 10.76 4.78
CA MET A 1 21.74 10.76 4.99
C MET A 1 21.22 9.40 4.57
N ASN A 2 20.47 8.70 5.42
CA ASN A 2 19.91 7.38 5.13
C ASN A 2 18.38 7.52 5.03
N PRO A 3 17.82 7.79 3.84
CA PRO A 3 16.38 7.95 3.69
C PRO A 3 15.67 6.63 3.97
N ILE A 4 14.47 6.71 4.53
CA ILE A 4 13.59 5.54 4.66
C ILE A 4 13.06 5.22 3.26
N VAL A 5 13.34 4.01 2.79
CA VAL A 5 12.97 3.55 1.44
C VAL A 5 11.92 2.43 1.46
N HIS A 6 11.60 1.89 2.64
CA HIS A 6 10.65 0.79 2.78
C HIS A 6 9.94 0.85 4.14
N PHE A 7 8.62 0.63 4.12
CA PHE A 7 7.79 0.42 5.29
C PHE A 7 6.58 -0.42 4.92
N GLU A 8 6.04 -1.17 5.87
CA GLU A 8 4.84 -1.97 5.70
C GLU A 8 3.65 -1.31 6.40
N LEU A 9 2.47 -1.38 5.77
CA LEU A 9 1.22 -0.88 6.33
C LEU A 9 0.24 -2.05 6.53
N PRO A 10 0.10 -2.59 7.75
CA PRO A 10 -0.89 -3.61 8.02
C PRO A 10 -2.31 -3.07 7.80
N ALA A 11 -3.12 -3.77 7.01
CA ALA A 11 -4.49 -3.40 6.74
C ALA A 11 -5.43 -4.55 7.08
N LYS A 12 -6.42 -4.29 7.95
CA LYS A 12 -7.51 -5.25 8.24
C LYS A 12 -8.43 -5.44 7.04
N ASP A 13 -8.68 -4.36 6.30
CA ASP A 13 -9.48 -4.32 5.09
C ASP A 13 -8.64 -3.68 3.99
N LYS A 14 -8.12 -4.52 3.08
CA LYS A 14 -7.23 -4.08 2.01
C LYS A 14 -7.93 -3.16 1.02
N GLU A 15 -9.20 -3.41 0.70
CA GLU A 15 -9.94 -2.62 -0.27
C GLU A 15 -10.24 -1.21 0.25
N ARG A 16 -10.64 -1.11 1.53
CA ARG A 16 -10.80 0.20 2.18
C ARG A 16 -9.49 0.97 2.24
N SER A 17 -8.39 0.32 2.62
CA SER A 17 -7.07 0.97 2.66
C SER A 17 -6.64 1.43 1.28
N LYS A 18 -6.80 0.59 0.25
CA LYS A 18 -6.44 0.93 -1.13
C LYS A 18 -7.18 2.16 -1.62
N LYS A 19 -8.50 2.21 -1.41
CA LYS A 19 -9.31 3.38 -1.74
C LYS A 19 -8.77 4.64 -1.05
N PHE A 20 -8.59 4.60 0.27
CA PHE A 20 -8.10 5.74 1.04
C PHE A 20 -6.75 6.25 0.54
N TYR A 21 -5.75 5.36 0.39
CA TYR A 21 -4.41 5.77 -0.02
C TYR A 21 -4.36 6.26 -1.47
N SER A 22 -5.19 5.67 -2.36
CA SER A 22 -5.33 6.17 -3.74
C SER A 22 -5.98 7.56 -3.80
N GLU A 23 -6.98 7.85 -2.97
CA GLU A 23 -7.68 9.14 -2.97
C GLU A 23 -6.86 10.25 -2.31
N VAL A 24 -6.22 9.96 -1.17
CA VAL A 24 -5.50 10.96 -0.38
C VAL A 24 -4.12 11.26 -0.96
N PHE A 25 -3.40 10.23 -1.41
CA PHE A 25 -2.01 10.37 -1.85
C PHE A 25 -1.84 10.20 -3.36
N GLY A 26 -2.89 9.84 -4.10
CA GLY A 26 -2.80 9.59 -5.55
C GLY A 26 -1.98 8.35 -5.89
N TRP A 27 -1.79 7.44 -4.92
CA TRP A 27 -0.96 6.25 -5.08
C TRP A 27 -1.58 5.24 -6.06
N LYS A 28 -0.73 4.66 -6.90
CA LYS A 28 -1.10 3.55 -7.78
C LYS A 28 -0.76 2.26 -7.03
N LEU A 29 -1.79 1.49 -6.73
CA LEU A 29 -1.65 0.30 -5.90
C LEU A 29 -1.76 -0.95 -6.77
N GLU A 30 -0.76 -1.81 -6.70
CA GLU A 30 -0.69 -3.08 -7.43
C GLU A 30 -0.79 -4.25 -6.45
N ASP A 31 -1.72 -5.16 -6.69
CA ASP A 31 -1.89 -6.35 -5.87
C ASP A 31 -0.98 -7.49 -6.34
N TYR A 32 -0.37 -8.17 -5.37
CA TYR A 32 0.41 -9.39 -5.54
C TYR A 32 -0.24 -10.49 -4.71
N PRO A 33 -1.33 -11.13 -5.20
CA PRO A 33 -2.17 -12.03 -4.41
C PRO A 33 -1.42 -13.24 -3.85
N GLU A 34 -0.48 -13.80 -4.63
CA GLU A 34 0.35 -14.94 -4.24
C GLU A 34 1.19 -14.66 -2.97
N MET A 35 1.55 -13.39 -2.75
CA MET A 35 2.29 -12.97 -1.57
C MET A 35 1.38 -12.29 -0.52
N ASN A 36 0.10 -12.10 -0.82
CA ASN A 36 -0.86 -11.33 -0.02
C ASN A 36 -0.42 -9.88 0.25
N TYR A 37 0.29 -9.26 -0.70
CA TYR A 37 0.78 -7.89 -0.62
C TYR A 37 0.08 -6.96 -1.61
N THR A 38 0.09 -5.68 -1.27
CA THR A 38 -0.22 -4.58 -2.18
C THR A 38 0.98 -3.63 -2.15
N MET A 39 1.53 -3.29 -3.32
CA MET A 39 2.68 -2.39 -3.46
C MET A 39 2.26 -1.05 -4.07
N VAL A 40 3.05 -0.02 -3.76
CA VAL A 40 2.93 1.35 -4.26
C VAL A 40 4.25 1.82 -4.85
#